data_AF-A0A6H2DLI2-F1
#
_entry.id   AF-A0A6H2DLI2-F1
#
_cell.length_a   1.000
_cell.length_b   1.000
_cell.length_c   1.000
_cell.angle_alpha   90.00
_cell.angle_beta   90.00
_cell.angle_gamma   90.00
#
_symmetry.space_group_name_H-M   'P 1'
#
loop_
_entity.id
_entity.type
_entity.pdbx_description
1 polymer ?
#
loop_
_entity_poly.entity_id
_entity_poly.type
_entity_poly.pdbx_seq_one_letter_code
_entity_poly.pdbx_strand_id
1 'polypeptide(L)'
;MLKATTPCAIDDYRAFDFWLGSWDVTVAGASAPTAVNHITTAQDGCVVLEDYTNNAFSGRSINFNDQQTGKWHQSWMGNGGGAVYLEGGLSEKGEMVPTDAELPAVKATNTINLVTWTPLSDGRVRQH
;
A
#
# COMPACT_ATOMS: atom_id res chain seq x y z
N MET A 1 -6.38 7.02 -35.56
CA MET A 1 -5.43 6.91 -34.43
C MET A 1 -6.07 6.00 -33.41
N LEU A 2 -5.49 4.83 -33.12
CA LEU A 2 -5.98 3.97 -32.05
C LEU A 2 -5.68 4.66 -30.71
N LYS A 3 -6.72 4.86 -29.90
CA LYS A 3 -6.58 5.33 -28.52
C LYS A 3 -5.92 4.17 -27.75
N ALA A 4 -4.64 4.29 -27.41
CA ALA A 4 -3.97 3.29 -26.61
C ALA A 4 -4.67 3.23 -25.24
N THR A 5 -5.34 2.12 -24.96
CA THR A 5 -5.90 1.84 -23.64
C THR A 5 -4.74 1.42 -22.75
N THR A 6 -4.35 2.28 -21.80
CA THR A 6 -3.43 1.88 -20.74
C THR A 6 -4.15 0.82 -19.88
N PRO A 7 -3.64 -0.42 -19.78
CA PRO A 7 -4.35 -1.52 -19.13
C PRO A 7 -4.80 -1.20 -17.70
N CYS A 8 -3.96 -0.47 -16.96
CA CYS A 8 -4.18 -0.11 -15.55
C CYS A 8 -4.80 1.27 -15.36
N ALA A 9 -5.48 1.82 -16.37
CA ALA A 9 -6.17 3.11 -16.25
C ALA A 9 -7.66 2.99 -15.85
N ILE A 10 -8.17 1.77 -15.65
CA ILE A 10 -9.55 1.56 -15.14
C ILE A 10 -9.59 1.59 -13.61
N ASP A 11 -10.77 1.89 -13.06
CA ASP A 11 -10.97 2.22 -11.64
C ASP A 11 -10.36 1.23 -10.65
N ASP A 12 -10.44 -0.08 -10.91
CA ASP A 12 -9.93 -1.11 -10.00
C ASP A 12 -8.41 -1.01 -9.77
N TYR A 13 -7.62 -0.65 -10.80
CA TYR A 13 -6.16 -0.44 -10.67
C TYR A 13 -5.80 0.89 -10.02
N ARG A 14 -6.78 1.79 -9.93
CA ARG A 14 -6.62 3.13 -9.39
C ARG A 14 -7.25 3.25 -7.99
N ALA A 15 -7.82 2.16 -7.47
CA ALA A 15 -8.49 2.12 -6.17
C ALA A 15 -7.59 2.55 -5.00
N PHE A 16 -6.27 2.38 -5.11
CA PHE A 16 -5.31 2.79 -4.08
C PHE A 16 -4.67 4.18 -4.33
N ASP A 17 -5.12 4.90 -5.35
CA ASP A 17 -4.55 6.20 -5.73
C ASP A 17 -4.64 7.26 -4.64
N PHE A 18 -5.60 7.14 -3.71
CA PHE A 18 -5.74 8.09 -2.60
C PHE A 18 -4.51 8.13 -1.69
N TRP A 19 -3.61 7.15 -1.80
CA TRP A 19 -2.36 7.08 -1.06
C TRP A 19 -1.17 7.68 -1.82
N LEU A 20 -1.31 7.99 -3.11
CA LEU A 20 -0.25 8.64 -3.90
C LEU A 20 0.07 10.02 -3.35
N GLY A 21 1.36 10.34 -3.26
CA GLY A 21 1.83 11.63 -2.78
C GLY A 21 3.09 11.53 -1.93
N SER A 22 3.44 12.66 -1.33
CA SER A 22 4.52 12.77 -0.35
C SER A 22 3.91 13.04 1.01
N TRP A 23 4.27 12.25 2.01
CA TRP A 23 3.66 12.29 3.32
C TRP A 23 4.70 12.51 4.41
N ASP A 24 4.39 13.46 5.30
CA ASP A 24 5.01 13.57 6.61
C ASP A 24 4.29 12.62 7.57
N VAL A 25 4.93 11.50 7.91
CA VAL A 25 4.31 10.44 8.71
C VAL A 25 4.47 10.73 10.19
N THR A 26 3.35 10.83 10.90
CA THR A 26 3.29 10.97 12.35
C THR A 26 2.82 9.65 12.97
N VAL A 27 3.71 8.97 13.67
CA VAL A 27 3.37 7.71 14.37
C VAL A 27 2.46 7.98 15.57
N ALA A 28 1.69 6.98 15.98
CA ALA A 28 0.81 7.09 17.14
C ALA A 28 1.59 7.55 18.39
N GLY A 29 1.08 8.59 19.07
CA GLY A 29 1.70 9.17 20.25
C GLY A 29 2.79 10.22 19.98
N ALA A 30 3.23 10.40 18.73
CA ALA A 30 4.14 11.49 18.37
C ALA A 30 3.38 12.82 18.22
N SER A 31 4.02 13.92 18.64
CA SER A 31 3.50 15.29 18.49
C SER A 31 3.91 15.95 17.17
N ALA A 32 4.83 15.34 16.42
CA ALA A 32 5.35 15.84 15.16
C ALA A 32 5.74 14.65 14.24
N PRO A 33 5.86 14.88 12.92
CA PRO A 33 6.30 13.86 11.97
C PRO A 33 7.67 13.27 12.33
N THR A 34 7.81 11.96 12.14
CA THR A 34 9.04 11.21 12.44
C THR A 34 9.62 10.51 11.22
N ALA A 35 8.91 10.49 10.10
CA ALA A 35 9.32 9.82 8.87
C ALA A 35 8.72 10.52 7.65
N VAL A 36 9.28 10.23 6.48
CA VAL A 36 8.76 10.66 5.19
C VAL A 36 8.41 9.43 4.37
N ASN A 37 7.30 9.51 3.63
CA ASN A 37 6.88 8.47 2.72
C ASN A 37 6.53 9.04 1.35
N HIS A 38 7.16 8.54 0.30
CA HIS A 38 6.90 8.93 -1.08
C HIS A 38 6.23 7.77 -1.81
N ILE A 39 4.98 7.98 -2.21
CA ILE A 39 4.22 7.00 -2.97
C ILE A 39 3.99 7.52 -4.38
N THR A 40 4.45 6.74 -5.35
CA THR A 40 4.42 7.06 -6.78
C THR A 40 3.81 5.93 -7.59
N THR A 41 3.47 6.20 -8.85
CA THR A 41 3.07 5.16 -9.80
C THR A 41 4.25 4.69 -10.64
N ALA A 42 4.30 3.40 -10.95
CA ALA A 42 5.26 2.78 -11.86
C ALA A 42 4.56 1.80 -12.83
N GLN A 43 5.31 1.25 -13.79
CA GLN A 43 4.80 0.31 -14.81
C GLN A 43 3.53 0.83 -15.48
N ASP A 44 3.58 2.07 -15.99
CA ASP A 44 2.47 2.74 -16.67
C ASP A 44 1.17 2.78 -15.85
N GLY A 45 1.29 2.90 -14.53
CA GLY A 45 0.16 3.02 -13.60
C GLY A 45 -0.31 1.69 -13.00
N CYS A 46 0.32 0.57 -13.35
CA CYS A 46 -0.02 -0.73 -12.78
C CYS A 46 0.54 -0.97 -11.36
N VAL A 47 1.54 -0.19 -10.97
CA VAL A 47 2.20 -0.32 -9.68
C VAL A 47 2.06 0.97 -8.89
N VAL A 48 1.68 0.84 -7.62
CA VAL A 48 1.84 1.87 -6.59
C VAL A 48 3.09 1.51 -5.78
N LEU A 49 4.13 2.33 -5.92
CA LEU A 49 5.45 2.13 -5.34
C LEU A 49 5.64 3.07 -4.16
N GLU A 50 5.96 2.51 -3.00
CA GLU A 50 6.29 3.24 -1.77
C GLU A 50 7.81 3.30 -1.55
N ASP A 51 8.30 4.47 -1.14
CA ASP A 51 9.63 4.68 -0.58
C ASP A 51 9.51 5.41 0.76
N TYR A 52 9.63 4.65 1.85
CA TYR A 52 9.51 5.14 3.21
C TYR A 52 10.90 5.23 3.85
N THR A 53 11.17 6.34 4.53
CA THR A 53 12.41 6.55 5.28
C THR A 53 12.16 7.30 6.57
N ASN A 54 12.85 6.89 7.63
CA ASN A 54 13.02 7.65 8.86
C ASN A 54 14.51 7.65 9.28
N ASN A 55 14.82 8.22 10.44
CA ASN A 55 16.21 8.36 10.90
C ASN A 55 17.00 7.05 11.07
N ALA A 56 16.33 5.90 11.24
CA ALA A 56 16.97 4.62 11.53
C ALA A 56 16.54 3.48 10.58
N PHE A 57 15.42 3.63 9.89
CA PHE A 57 14.76 2.59 9.12
C PHE A 57 14.30 3.12 7.78
N SER A 58 14.43 2.28 6.76
CA SER A 58 13.93 2.53 5.42
C SER A 58 13.27 1.27 4.88
N GLY A 59 12.34 1.43 3.95
CA GLY A 59 11.79 0.29 3.24
C GLY A 59 10.96 0.72 2.04
N ARG A 60 10.53 -0.27 1.27
CA ARG A 60 9.74 -0.07 0.07
C ARG A 60 8.64 -1.11 -0.04
N SER A 61 7.47 -0.70 -0.53
CA SER A 61 6.45 -1.62 -1.02
C SER A 61 6.19 -1.46 -2.49
N ILE A 62 5.91 -2.60 -3.12
CA ILE A 62 5.28 -2.67 -4.43
C ILE A 62 3.85 -3.13 -4.21
N ASN A 63 2.89 -2.35 -4.72
CA ASN A 63 1.46 -2.62 -4.60
C ASN A 63 0.84 -2.67 -5.99
N PHE A 64 -0.01 -3.65 -6.27
CA PHE A 64 -0.65 -3.80 -7.57
C PHE A 64 -1.97 -4.56 -7.45
N ASN A 65 -2.91 -4.32 -8.37
CA ASN A 65 -4.10 -5.14 -8.52
C ASN A 65 -3.82 -6.29 -9.49
N ASP A 66 -4.04 -7.54 -9.06
CA ASP A 66 -3.92 -8.73 -9.90
C ASP A 66 -5.24 -9.00 -10.64
N GLN A 67 -5.18 -8.95 -11.97
CA GLN A 67 -6.32 -9.24 -12.86
C GLN A 67 -6.98 -10.59 -12.63
N GLN A 68 -6.20 -11.61 -12.28
CA GLN A 68 -6.70 -12.97 -12.18
C GLN A 68 -7.52 -13.17 -10.91
N THR A 69 -7.13 -12.51 -9.83
CA THR A 69 -7.75 -12.66 -8.50
C THR A 69 -8.65 -11.50 -8.15
N GLY A 70 -8.51 -10.35 -8.81
CA GLY A 70 -9.14 -9.07 -8.47
C GLY A 70 -8.59 -8.44 -7.20
N LYS A 71 -7.57 -9.05 -6.57
CA LYS A 71 -7.03 -8.60 -5.29
C LYS A 71 -5.91 -7.58 -5.49
N TRP A 72 -5.84 -6.65 -4.56
CA TRP A 72 -4.65 -5.86 -4.34
C TRP A 72 -3.62 -6.67 -3.57
N HIS A 73 -2.40 -6.69 -4.07
CA HIS A 73 -1.24 -7.31 -3.45
C HIS A 73 -0.28 -6.24 -2.98
N GLN A 74 0.36 -6.49 -1.84
CA GLN A 74 1.51 -5.72 -1.36
C GLN A 74 2.67 -6.68 -1.12
N SER A 75 3.86 -6.28 -1.57
CA SER A 75 5.13 -6.85 -1.13
C SER A 75 5.99 -5.74 -0.53
N TRP A 76 6.24 -5.81 0.76
CA TRP A 76 7.01 -4.84 1.52
C TRP A 76 8.33 -5.44 2.01
N MET A 77 9.40 -4.64 1.99
CA MET A 77 10.71 -5.00 2.52
C MET A 77 11.33 -3.82 3.26
N GLY A 78 11.68 -4.04 4.54
CA GLY A 78 12.47 -3.10 5.32
C GLY A 78 13.97 -3.38 5.29
N ASN A 79 14.80 -2.37 5.55
CA ASN A 79 16.26 -2.50 5.65
C ASN A 79 16.73 -3.40 6.81
N GLY A 80 15.84 -3.75 7.75
CA GLY A 80 16.06 -4.76 8.78
C GLY A 80 15.87 -6.21 8.33
N GLY A 81 15.52 -6.45 7.05
CA GLY A 81 15.32 -7.80 6.47
C GLY A 81 13.93 -8.41 6.70
N GLY A 82 13.00 -7.67 7.31
CA GLY A 82 11.61 -8.08 7.47
C GLY A 82 10.82 -7.92 6.18
N ALA A 83 10.27 -9.03 5.67
CA ALA A 83 9.35 -9.05 4.54
C ALA A 83 7.91 -9.15 5.02
N VAL A 84 7.00 -8.40 4.41
CA VAL A 84 5.56 -8.52 4.61
C VAL A 84 4.89 -8.68 3.25
N TYR A 85 3.97 -9.64 3.15
CA TYR A 85 3.19 -9.90 1.95
C TYR A 85 1.72 -9.84 2.35
N LEU A 86 0.93 -9.01 1.69
CA LEU A 86 -0.50 -8.87 1.99
C LEU A 86 -1.30 -9.02 0.71
N GLU A 87 -2.54 -9.48 0.85
CA GLU A 87 -3.54 -9.43 -0.20
C GLU A 87 -4.90 -8.96 0.34
N GLY A 88 -5.69 -8.31 -0.49
CA GLY A 88 -7.04 -7.86 -0.13
C GLY A 88 -7.63 -6.94 -1.17
N GLY A 89 -8.28 -5.87 -0.75
CA GLY A 89 -8.88 -4.92 -1.67
C GLY A 89 -9.56 -3.75 -0.99
N LEU A 90 -10.28 -2.99 -1.80
CA LEU A 90 -11.03 -1.84 -1.34
C LEU A 90 -12.31 -2.29 -0.63
N SER A 91 -12.57 -1.78 0.56
CA SER A 91 -13.82 -1.99 1.29
C SER A 91 -14.95 -1.13 0.69
N GLU A 92 -16.19 -1.45 1.04
CA GLU A 92 -17.37 -0.64 0.67
C GLU A 92 -17.27 0.82 1.18
N LYS A 93 -16.43 1.08 2.19
CA LYS A 93 -16.19 2.42 2.75
C LYS A 93 -15.08 3.18 2.02
N GLY A 94 -14.45 2.58 1.01
CA GLY A 94 -13.32 3.17 0.29
C GLY A 94 -11.98 3.03 1.02
N GLU A 95 -11.84 2.06 1.92
CA GLU A 95 -10.59 1.79 2.65
C GLU A 95 -9.83 0.67 1.96
N MET A 96 -8.51 0.75 1.87
CA MET A 96 -7.70 -0.36 1.37
C MET A 96 -7.37 -1.30 2.54
N VAL A 97 -7.81 -2.57 2.48
CA VAL A 97 -7.75 -3.52 3.61
C VAL A 97 -7.13 -4.87 3.22
N PRO A 98 -5.80 -4.96 3.08
CA PRO A 98 -5.12 -6.23 2.83
C PRO A 98 -4.59 -6.89 4.11
N THR A 99 -4.47 -8.21 4.04
CA THR A 99 -4.02 -9.08 5.13
C THR A 99 -3.22 -10.27 4.59
N ASP A 100 -2.44 -10.91 5.45
CA ASP A 100 -1.78 -12.19 5.16
C ASP A 100 -2.52 -13.41 5.74
N ALA A 101 -3.69 -13.25 6.37
CA ALA A 101 -4.36 -14.31 7.13
C ALA A 101 -4.55 -15.64 6.36
N GLU A 102 -4.76 -15.56 5.05
CA GLU A 102 -4.97 -16.72 4.17
C GLU A 102 -3.69 -17.14 3.42
N LEU A 103 -2.57 -16.44 3.63
CA LEU A 103 -1.31 -16.70 2.96
C LEU A 103 -0.49 -17.79 3.68
N PRO A 104 0.31 -18.58 2.94
CA PRO A 104 1.13 -19.64 3.54
C PRO A 104 2.10 -19.15 4.63
N ALA A 105 2.56 -17.90 4.56
CA ALA A 105 3.50 -17.32 5.52
C ALA A 105 2.96 -17.29 6.97
N VAL A 106 1.66 -17.03 7.15
CA VAL A 106 1.02 -16.99 8.48
C VAL A 106 1.04 -18.35 9.17
N LYS A 107 0.93 -19.44 8.42
CA LYS A 107 1.01 -20.80 8.99
C LYS A 107 2.37 -21.06 9.66
N ALA A 108 3.42 -20.36 9.24
CA ALA A 108 4.75 -20.49 9.82
C ALA A 108 4.99 -19.55 11.01
N THR A 109 4.41 -18.35 11.00
CA THR A 109 4.64 -17.32 12.03
C THR A 109 3.58 -17.29 13.13
N ASN A 110 2.41 -17.89 12.88
CA ASN A 110 1.19 -17.79 13.71
C ASN A 110 0.83 -16.34 14.07
N THR A 111 1.21 -15.39 13.22
CA THR A 111 1.00 -13.95 13.39
C THR A 111 0.32 -13.44 12.13
N ILE A 112 -0.78 -12.69 12.29
CA ILE A 112 -1.52 -12.08 11.19
C ILE A 112 -1.15 -10.60 11.10
N ASN A 113 -0.74 -10.19 9.90
CA ASN A 113 -0.66 -8.79 9.51
C ASN A 113 -1.98 -8.41 8.83
N LEU A 114 -2.61 -7.35 9.32
CA LEU A 114 -3.78 -6.72 8.73
C LEU A 114 -3.49 -5.22 8.72
N VAL A 115 -3.58 -4.60 7.56
CA VAL A 115 -3.34 -3.16 7.42
C VAL A 115 -4.58 -2.52 6.83
N THR A 116 -4.96 -1.35 7.34
CA THR A 116 -6.05 -0.56 6.76
C THR A 116 -5.56 0.84 6.44
N TRP A 117 -5.70 1.26 5.18
CA TRP A 117 -5.53 2.66 4.78
C TRP A 117 -6.89 3.31 4.55
N THR A 118 -7.19 4.32 5.35
CA THR A 118 -8.44 5.09 5.29
C THR A 118 -8.16 6.51 4.80
N PRO A 119 -8.66 6.93 3.63
CA PRO A 119 -8.59 8.33 3.21
C PRO A 119 -9.50 9.19 4.10
N LEU A 120 -9.01 10.35 4.52
CA LEU A 120 -9.74 11.33 5.31
C LEU A 120 -10.16 12.52 4.44
N SER A 121 -11.23 13.21 4.86
CA SER A 121 -11.79 14.35 4.12
C SER A 121 -10.85 15.56 4.00
N ASP A 122 -9.82 15.64 4.84
CA ASP A 122 -8.80 16.69 4.83
C ASP A 122 -7.57 16.32 3.98
N GLY A 123 -7.65 15.24 3.21
CA GLY A 123 -6.59 14.78 2.32
C GLY A 123 -5.51 13.96 3.03
N ARG A 124 -5.62 13.72 4.34
CA ARG A 124 -4.73 12.79 5.04
C ARG A 124 -5.14 11.33 4.80
N VAL A 125 -4.20 10.42 4.98
CA VAL A 125 -4.46 8.97 5.05
C VAL A 125 -4.14 8.49 6.46
N ARG A 126 -5.02 7.67 7.03
CA ARG A 126 -4.80 7.00 8.30
C ARG A 126 -4.47 5.54 8.06
N GLN A 127 -3.43 5.05 8.73
CA GLN A 127 -3.00 3.66 8.68
C GLN A 127 -3.21 3.01 10.06
N HIS A 128 -3.73 1.78 10.06
CA HIS A 128 -3.88 0.92 11.25
C HIS A 128 -3.29 -0.45 10.99
#